data_AF-A0A9P6ACV0-F1
#
_entry.id   AF-A0A9P6ACV0-F1
#
_cell.length_a   1.000
_cell.length_b   1.000
_cell.length_c   1.000
_cell.angle_alpha   90.00
_cell.angle_beta   90.00
_cell.angle_gamma   90.00
#
_symmetry.space_group_name_H-M   'P 1'
#
loop_
_entity.id
_entity.type
_entity.pdbx_description
1 polymer ?
#
loop_
_entity_poly.entity_id
_entity_poly.type
_entity_poly.pdbx_seq_one_letter_code
_entity_poly.pdbx_strand_id
1 'polypeptide(L)'
;MSTSFLWQVKLMKIASSIMDVVYGMTGVARRGIDLAQVAQLHADLRAWERSLPRELRIAPNTLSTCSSPPDVFMINLAFHWLLILLLHPFFKPHIKVQPPSFSEIPSSGGSTKRRDFALLKLREAALNECPTSATHILSLFAAYRRLYTLRLTPVTAVQIAYTAGKTHLATILAGGPNPSTKARKAKGEFLECVQILKEIGESWASGRLTAEMLQTLLVRGEKRMQQALVAAPSQAGVRSYDPPPGPPPAKRDFLLYPDSVCSVLITIIFL
;
A
#
# COMPACT_ATOMS: atom_id res chain seq x y z
N MET A 1 -3.71 -30.19 14.57
CA MET A 1 -3.72 -29.06 13.60
C MET A 1 -2.59 -28.11 13.98
N SER A 2 -1.75 -27.67 13.03
CA SER A 2 -0.66 -26.73 13.34
C SER A 2 -1.23 -25.41 13.88
N THR A 3 -0.68 -24.91 14.98
CA THR A 3 -1.06 -23.61 15.56
C THR A 3 -0.86 -22.49 14.55
N SER A 4 0.24 -22.51 13.78
CA SER A 4 0.52 -21.52 12.72
C SER A 4 -0.59 -21.45 11.67
N PHE A 5 -1.12 -22.59 11.23
CA PHE A 5 -2.22 -22.65 10.27
C PHE A 5 -3.50 -21.99 10.81
N LEU A 6 -3.85 -22.25 12.07
CA LEU A 6 -5.02 -21.61 12.69
C LEU A 6 -4.91 -20.08 12.69
N TRP A 7 -3.72 -19.57 13.01
CA TRP A 7 -3.47 -18.12 13.02
C TRP A 7 -3.47 -17.52 11.61
N GLN A 8 -2.93 -18.25 10.63
CA GLN A 8 -3.00 -17.88 9.23
C GLN A 8 -4.45 -17.78 8.75
N VAL A 9 -5.30 -18.77 9.06
CA VAL A 9 -6.73 -18.74 8.70
C VAL A 9 -7.44 -17.54 9.32
N LYS A 10 -7.16 -17.22 10.60
CA LYS A 10 -7.73 -16.03 11.25
C LYS A 10 -7.31 -14.74 10.52
N LEU A 11 -6.06 -14.64 10.10
CA LEU A 11 -5.55 -13.49 9.34
C LEU A 11 -6.22 -13.39 7.97
N MET A 12 -6.37 -14.51 7.26
CA MET A 12 -6.98 -14.55 5.94
C MET A 12 -8.47 -14.22 5.95
N LYS A 13 -9.18 -14.46 7.06
CA LYS A 13 -10.56 -13.95 7.23
C LYS A 13 -10.61 -12.43 7.23
N ILE A 14 -9.69 -11.77 7.93
CA ILE A 14 -9.56 -10.30 7.90
C ILE A 14 -9.19 -9.85 6.48
N ALA A 15 -8.26 -10.57 5.82
CA ALA A 15 -7.87 -10.28 4.45
C ALA A 15 -9.05 -10.27 3.47
N SER A 16 -9.94 -11.27 3.54
CA SER A 16 -11.15 -11.32 2.71
C SER A 16 -12.00 -10.07 2.88
N SER A 17 -12.23 -9.64 4.13
CA SER A 17 -12.98 -8.41 4.39
C SER A 17 -12.27 -7.16 3.86
N ILE A 18 -10.93 -7.09 3.94
CA ILE A 18 -10.16 -5.99 3.33
C ILE A 18 -10.37 -5.97 1.81
N MET A 19 -10.32 -7.13 1.15
CA MET A 19 -10.52 -7.25 -0.29
C MET A 19 -11.90 -6.76 -0.73
N ASP A 20 -12.94 -7.11 0.02
CA ASP A 20 -14.31 -6.71 -0.29
C ASP A 20 -14.53 -5.21 -0.08
N VAL A 21 -14.05 -4.66 1.04
CA VAL A 21 -14.31 -3.28 1.45
C VAL A 21 -13.48 -2.26 0.67
N VAL A 22 -12.19 -2.56 0.44
CA VAL A 22 -11.26 -1.62 -0.18
C VAL A 22 -11.21 -1.78 -1.70
N TYR A 23 -11.32 -3.00 -2.20
CA TYR A 23 -11.12 -3.32 -3.61
C TYR A 23 -12.40 -3.75 -4.34
N GLY A 24 -13.53 -3.87 -3.63
CA GLY A 24 -14.85 -4.09 -4.24
C GLY A 24 -14.97 -5.42 -4.98
N MET A 25 -14.25 -6.46 -4.52
CA MET A 25 -14.14 -7.74 -5.23
C MET A 25 -15.47 -8.52 -5.33
N THR A 26 -16.49 -8.19 -4.54
CA THR A 26 -17.79 -8.89 -4.51
C THR A 26 -18.84 -8.36 -5.50
N GLY A 27 -18.46 -7.50 -6.45
CA GLY A 27 -19.32 -7.13 -7.58
C GLY A 27 -20.56 -6.27 -7.23
N VAL A 28 -20.78 -5.95 -5.97
CA VAL A 28 -21.78 -4.95 -5.55
C VAL A 28 -21.29 -3.59 -6.05
N ALA A 29 -22.10 -2.91 -6.87
CA ALA A 29 -21.80 -1.60 -7.46
C ALA A 29 -20.96 -0.74 -6.52
N ARG A 30 -19.79 -0.24 -6.98
CA ARG A 30 -18.78 0.49 -6.18
C ARG A 30 -19.43 1.59 -5.33
N ARG A 31 -19.87 1.24 -4.13
CA ARG A 31 -20.18 2.22 -3.08
C ARG A 31 -18.83 2.77 -2.64
N GLY A 32 -18.77 4.07 -2.34
CA GLY A 32 -17.54 4.68 -1.83
C GLY A 32 -16.98 3.91 -0.63
N ILE A 33 -15.68 4.02 -0.39
CA ILE A 33 -15.01 3.34 0.72
C ILE A 33 -15.68 3.75 2.05
N ASP A 34 -16.22 2.78 2.78
CA ASP A 34 -16.76 3.01 4.12
C ASP A 34 -15.62 3.17 5.12
N LEU A 35 -15.36 4.42 5.53
CA LEU A 35 -14.29 4.77 6.46
C LEU A 35 -14.46 4.11 7.84
N ALA A 36 -15.69 3.88 8.29
CA ALA A 36 -15.93 3.24 9.58
C ALA A 36 -15.54 1.76 9.53
N GLN A 37 -15.88 1.08 8.43
CA GLN A 37 -15.51 -0.31 8.21
C GLN A 37 -13.99 -0.48 8.05
N VAL A 38 -13.33 0.42 7.31
CA VAL A 38 -11.86 0.43 7.21
C VAL A 38 -11.19 0.64 8.57
N ALA A 39 -11.69 1.58 9.38
CA ALA A 39 -11.16 1.81 10.72
C ALA A 39 -11.34 0.59 11.63
N GLN A 40 -12.47 -0.12 11.53
CA GLN A 40 -12.69 -1.36 12.25
C GLN A 40 -11.71 -2.47 11.81
N LEU A 41 -11.54 -2.67 10.50
CA LEU A 41 -10.59 -3.65 9.97
C LEU A 41 -9.15 -3.34 10.39
N HIS A 42 -8.78 -2.06 10.50
CA HIS A 42 -7.47 -1.66 11.00
C HIS A 42 -7.30 -2.05 12.47
N ALA A 43 -8.32 -1.78 13.29
CA ALA A 43 -8.34 -2.19 14.69
C ALA A 43 -8.28 -3.72 14.86
N ASP A 44 -9.02 -4.47 14.04
CA ASP A 44 -9.06 -5.93 14.06
C ASP A 44 -7.70 -6.53 13.67
N LEU A 45 -7.05 -5.99 12.63
CA LEU A 45 -5.74 -6.43 12.19
C LEU A 45 -4.68 -6.19 13.29
N ARG A 46 -4.73 -5.04 13.96
CA ARG A 46 -3.87 -4.71 15.11
C ARG A 46 -4.18 -5.53 16.35
N ALA A 47 -5.45 -5.88 16.58
CA ALA A 47 -5.83 -6.79 17.66
C ALA A 47 -5.30 -8.21 17.40
N TRP A 48 -5.40 -8.68 16.15
CA TRP A 48 -4.84 -9.96 15.73
C TRP A 48 -3.33 -10.03 15.98
N GLU A 49 -2.55 -9.01 15.59
CA GLU A 49 -1.09 -8.95 15.80
C GLU A 49 -0.71 -9.03 17.29
N ARG A 50 -1.43 -8.29 18.14
CA ARG A 50 -1.23 -8.29 19.59
C ARG A 50 -1.56 -9.64 20.21
N SER A 51 -2.58 -10.32 19.70
CA SER A 51 -3.00 -11.64 20.18
C SER A 51 -2.11 -12.79 19.67
N LEU A 52 -1.21 -12.53 18.72
CA LEU A 52 -0.33 -13.57 18.15
C LEU A 52 0.56 -14.19 19.24
N PRO A 53 0.65 -15.54 19.33
CA PRO A 53 1.52 -16.23 20.27
C PRO A 53 2.99 -15.87 20.06
N ARG A 54 3.79 -15.94 21.13
CA ARG A 54 5.20 -15.52 21.10
C ARG A 54 6.02 -16.37 20.12
N GLU A 55 5.66 -17.64 19.97
CA GLU A 55 6.32 -18.62 19.11
C GLU A 55 6.12 -18.30 17.62
N LEU A 56 5.07 -17.55 17.28
CA LEU A 56 4.74 -17.15 15.91
C LEU A 56 5.13 -15.70 15.62
N ARG A 57 5.68 -14.97 16.60
CA ARG A 57 6.07 -13.57 16.45
C ARG A 57 7.57 -13.48 16.19
N ILE A 58 7.96 -12.71 15.18
CA ILE A 58 9.37 -12.38 14.93
C ILE A 58 9.60 -10.95 15.38
N ALA A 59 10.33 -10.77 16.48
CA ALA A 59 10.64 -9.43 16.98
C ALA A 59 11.75 -8.78 16.13
N PRO A 60 11.70 -7.46 15.88
CA PRO A 60 12.72 -6.79 15.06
C PRO A 60 14.15 -6.96 15.59
N ASN A 61 14.32 -6.97 16.91
CA ASN A 61 15.61 -7.14 17.58
C ASN A 61 16.17 -8.57 17.49
N THR A 62 15.36 -9.57 17.13
CA THR A 62 15.79 -10.97 17.01
C THR A 62 16.11 -11.39 15.59
N LEU A 63 15.81 -10.58 14.56
CA LEU A 63 15.90 -10.99 13.14
C LEU A 63 17.28 -11.52 12.71
N SER A 64 18.36 -11.01 13.30
CA SER A 64 19.74 -11.44 12.99
C SER A 64 20.08 -12.82 13.57
N THR A 65 19.45 -13.23 14.66
CA THR A 65 19.74 -14.48 15.39
C THR A 65 18.59 -15.48 15.34
N CYS A 66 17.41 -15.07 14.88
CA CYS A 66 16.22 -15.89 14.80
C CYS A 66 16.45 -17.11 13.90
N SER A 67 15.90 -18.26 14.32
CA SER A 67 15.82 -19.51 13.54
C SER A 67 14.36 -19.98 13.54
N SER A 68 13.49 -19.16 12.95
CA SER A 68 12.06 -19.48 12.85
C SER A 68 11.75 -20.30 11.60
N PRO A 69 10.79 -21.23 11.66
CA PRO A 69 10.29 -21.95 10.49
C PRO A 69 9.75 -21.02 9.38
N PRO A 70 9.72 -21.45 8.10
CA PRO A 70 9.26 -20.63 6.98
C PRO A 70 7.83 -20.08 7.14
N ASP A 71 6.90 -20.87 7.67
CA ASP A 71 5.51 -20.47 7.88
C ASP A 71 5.37 -19.34 8.90
N VAL A 72 6.25 -19.27 9.89
CA VAL A 72 6.34 -18.15 10.85
C VAL A 72 6.81 -16.86 10.16
N PHE A 73 7.71 -16.93 9.19
CA PHE A 73 8.03 -15.74 8.39
C PHE A 73 6.84 -15.30 7.54
N MET A 74 6.16 -16.26 6.91
CA MET A 74 5.03 -15.96 6.03
C MET A 74 3.87 -15.29 6.75
N ILE A 75 3.56 -15.69 7.99
CA ILE A 75 2.48 -15.06 8.76
C ILE A 75 2.82 -13.60 9.14
N ASN A 76 4.08 -13.31 9.50
CA ASN A 76 4.54 -11.94 9.80
C ASN A 76 4.60 -11.08 8.52
N LEU A 77 5.05 -11.64 7.41
CA LEU A 77 5.03 -10.98 6.10
C LEU A 77 3.59 -10.65 5.65
N ALA A 78 2.67 -11.61 5.79
CA ALA A 78 1.26 -11.44 5.42
C ALA A 78 0.60 -10.33 6.25
N PHE A 79 0.89 -10.24 7.55
CA PHE A 79 0.38 -9.16 8.39
C PHE A 79 0.76 -7.78 7.86
N HIS A 80 2.06 -7.53 7.64
CA HIS A 80 2.53 -6.25 7.12
C HIS A 80 1.99 -5.94 5.72
N TRP A 81 1.85 -6.97 4.88
CA TRP A 81 1.26 -6.83 3.57
C TRP A 81 -0.21 -6.39 3.63
N LEU A 82 -1.04 -7.05 4.45
CA LEU A 82 -2.45 -6.70 4.62
C LEU A 82 -2.64 -5.31 5.23
N LEU A 83 -1.75 -4.91 6.15
CA LEU A 83 -1.77 -3.57 6.73
C LEU A 83 -1.53 -2.51 5.66
N ILE A 84 -0.57 -2.74 4.76
CA ILE A 84 -0.34 -1.84 3.62
C ILE A 84 -1.56 -1.83 2.69
N LEU A 85 -2.13 -2.99 2.34
CA LEU A 85 -3.30 -3.05 1.44
C LEU A 85 -4.50 -2.28 1.97
N LEU A 86 -4.82 -2.44 3.25
CA LEU A 86 -5.93 -1.74 3.91
C LEU A 86 -5.75 -0.21 3.86
N LEU A 87 -4.52 0.27 4.10
CA LEU A 87 -4.23 1.70 4.24
C LEU A 87 -3.80 2.38 2.93
N HIS A 88 -3.48 1.60 1.89
CA HIS A 88 -2.99 2.10 0.60
C HIS A 88 -3.87 3.19 -0.06
N PRO A 89 -5.23 3.13 -0.02
CA PRO A 89 -6.07 4.21 -0.56
C PRO A 89 -5.72 5.59 0.01
N PHE A 90 -5.34 5.64 1.29
CA PHE A 90 -5.11 6.87 2.06
C PHE A 90 -3.70 7.43 1.92
N PHE A 91 -2.83 6.78 1.15
CA PHE A 91 -1.47 7.25 0.87
C PHE A 91 -1.43 8.41 -0.14
N LYS A 92 -2.51 8.63 -0.90
CA LYS A 92 -2.57 9.66 -1.96
C LYS A 92 -3.08 11.02 -1.43
N PRO A 93 -2.44 12.15 -1.79
CA PRO A 93 -2.90 13.49 -1.42
C PRO A 93 -4.31 13.86 -1.91
N HIS A 94 -4.84 13.13 -2.91
CA HIS A 94 -6.12 13.43 -3.56
C HIS A 94 -7.04 12.19 -3.58
N ILE A 95 -7.45 11.69 -2.41
CA ILE A 95 -8.76 11.01 -2.38
C ILE A 95 -9.79 12.12 -2.60
N LYS A 96 -10.38 12.16 -3.80
CA LYS A 96 -11.65 12.89 -3.99
C LYS A 96 -12.70 12.09 -3.23
N VAL A 97 -12.88 12.39 -1.95
CA VAL A 97 -14.07 11.95 -1.23
C VAL A 97 -15.23 12.58 -1.98
N GLN A 98 -16.11 11.77 -2.57
CA GLN A 98 -17.30 12.29 -3.22
C GLN A 98 -18.05 13.14 -2.19
N PRO A 99 -18.27 14.44 -2.44
CA PRO A 99 -19.22 15.17 -1.63
C PRO A 99 -20.57 14.46 -1.79
N PRO A 100 -21.37 14.35 -0.70
CA PRO A 100 -22.68 13.74 -0.79
C PRO A 100 -23.48 14.44 -1.88
N SER A 101 -24.16 13.64 -2.71
CA SER A 101 -25.11 14.09 -3.72
C SER A 101 -25.96 15.22 -3.13
N PHE A 102 -25.89 16.39 -3.73
CA PHE A 102 -26.60 17.59 -3.28
C PHE A 102 -28.09 17.43 -3.62
N SER A 103 -28.81 16.61 -2.88
CA SER A 103 -30.27 16.48 -3.00
C SER A 103 -30.97 16.16 -1.68
N GLU A 104 -30.33 16.37 -0.53
CA GLU A 104 -31.00 16.27 0.77
C GLU A 104 -30.61 17.45 1.66
N ILE A 105 -31.64 18.16 2.14
CA ILE A 105 -31.56 19.35 2.99
C ILE A 105 -30.81 18.99 4.28
N PRO A 106 -29.72 19.70 4.65
CA PRO A 106 -28.89 19.30 5.79
C PRO A 106 -29.53 19.76 7.11
N SER A 107 -30.18 18.82 7.80
CA SER A 107 -30.61 18.97 9.20
C SER A 107 -29.73 18.14 10.14
N SER A 108 -28.39 18.17 10.01
CA SER A 108 -27.48 17.58 11.02
C SER A 108 -26.00 17.90 10.76
N GLY A 109 -25.47 18.99 11.35
CA GLY A 109 -24.07 19.43 11.22
C GLY A 109 -22.99 18.53 11.87
N GLY A 110 -23.36 17.34 12.37
CA GLY A 110 -22.44 16.41 13.06
C GLY A 110 -21.79 15.34 12.17
N SER A 111 -22.42 14.95 11.06
CA SER A 111 -21.99 13.79 10.25
C SER A 111 -20.77 14.07 9.37
N THR A 112 -20.60 15.31 8.88
CA THR A 112 -19.45 15.71 8.05
C THR A 112 -18.16 15.81 8.87
N LYS A 113 -18.19 16.49 10.03
CA LYS A 113 -17.03 16.60 10.95
C LYS A 113 -16.50 15.23 11.39
N ARG A 114 -17.39 14.26 11.66
CA ARG A 114 -17.01 12.89 12.06
C ARG A 114 -16.30 12.13 10.94
N ARG A 115 -16.76 12.27 9.69
CA ARG A 115 -16.13 11.65 8.51
C ARG A 115 -14.75 12.25 8.22
N ASP A 116 -14.63 13.57 8.30
CA ASP A 116 -13.34 14.26 8.09
C ASP A 116 -12.29 13.84 9.12
N PHE A 117 -12.70 13.71 10.40
CA PHE A 117 -11.84 13.22 11.46
C PHE A 117 -11.40 11.76 11.27
N ALA A 118 -12.31 10.87 10.86
CA ALA A 118 -11.98 9.47 10.58
C ALA A 118 -11.00 9.34 9.41
N LEU A 119 -11.21 10.12 8.34
CA LEU A 119 -10.31 10.17 7.19
C LEU A 119 -8.92 10.66 7.59
N LEU A 120 -8.83 11.72 8.40
CA LEU A 120 -7.56 12.25 8.88
C LEU A 120 -6.76 11.21 9.66
N LYS A 121 -7.42 10.49 10.57
CA LYS A 121 -6.80 9.40 11.34
C LYS A 121 -6.29 8.27 10.45
N LEU A 122 -7.09 7.82 9.48
CA LEU A 122 -6.67 6.77 8.54
C LEU A 122 -5.51 7.22 7.65
N ARG A 123 -5.48 8.50 7.27
CA ARG A 123 -4.36 9.07 6.53
C ARG A 123 -3.09 9.14 7.37
N GLU A 124 -3.20 9.56 8.63
CA GLU A 124 -2.08 9.56 9.56
C GLU A 124 -1.52 8.14 9.77
N ALA A 125 -2.41 7.16 10.01
CA ALA A 125 -2.04 5.75 10.09
C ALA A 125 -1.33 5.29 8.81
N ALA A 126 -1.87 5.61 7.62
CA ALA A 126 -1.24 5.23 6.35
C ALA A 126 0.16 5.84 6.16
N LEU A 127 0.37 7.10 6.52
CA LEU A 127 1.65 7.79 6.37
C LEU A 127 2.73 7.28 7.35
N ASN A 128 2.31 6.77 8.52
CA ASN A 128 3.21 6.28 9.56
C ASN A 128 3.46 4.76 9.45
N GLU A 129 2.41 3.98 9.19
CA GLU A 129 2.44 2.52 9.29
C GLU A 129 2.83 1.84 7.99
N CYS A 130 2.43 2.36 6.82
CA CYS A 130 2.78 1.73 5.54
C CYS A 130 4.29 1.74 5.28
N PRO A 131 5.03 2.87 5.41
CA PRO A 131 6.47 2.87 5.18
C PRO A 131 7.21 1.98 6.18
N THR A 132 6.81 2.03 7.45
CA THR A 132 7.36 1.17 8.51
C THR A 132 7.15 -0.30 8.20
N SER A 133 5.94 -0.67 7.77
CA SER A 133 5.61 -2.07 7.40
C SER A 133 6.39 -2.54 6.18
N ALA A 134 6.62 -1.67 5.20
CA ALA A 134 7.43 -1.99 4.03
C ALA A 134 8.90 -2.27 4.40
N THR A 135 9.48 -1.46 5.30
CA THR A 135 10.83 -1.74 5.85
C THR A 135 10.88 -3.05 6.64
N HIS A 136 9.84 -3.36 7.43
CA HIS A 136 9.76 -4.65 8.13
C HIS A 136 9.68 -5.84 7.17
N ILE A 137 8.93 -5.73 6.08
CA ILE A 137 8.88 -6.75 5.02
C ILE A 137 10.27 -7.05 4.49
N LEU A 138 11.08 -6.01 4.19
CA LEU A 138 12.46 -6.19 3.74
C LEU A 138 13.34 -6.89 4.78
N SER A 139 13.19 -6.53 6.05
CA SER A 139 13.97 -7.14 7.13
C SER A 139 13.59 -8.61 7.35
N LEU A 140 12.31 -8.94 7.19
CA LEU A 140 11.81 -10.33 7.22
C LEU A 140 12.34 -11.12 6.03
N PHE A 141 12.31 -10.57 4.81
CA PHE A 141 12.90 -11.23 3.64
C PHE A 141 14.41 -11.41 3.76
N ALA A 142 15.13 -10.44 4.31
CA ALA A 142 16.57 -10.56 4.55
C ALA A 142 16.89 -11.70 5.54
N ALA A 143 16.13 -11.82 6.63
CA ALA A 143 16.27 -12.91 7.58
C ALA A 143 15.86 -14.27 6.98
N TYR A 144 14.77 -14.31 6.20
CA TYR A 144 14.36 -15.53 5.47
C TYR A 144 15.43 -15.98 4.48
N ARG A 145 15.98 -15.04 3.68
CA ARG A 145 17.05 -15.28 2.70
C ARG A 145 18.30 -15.85 3.37
N ARG A 146 18.62 -15.42 4.61
CA ARG A 146 19.77 -15.92 5.38
C ARG A 146 19.60 -17.37 5.84
N LEU A 147 18.39 -17.76 6.27
CA LEU A 147 18.13 -19.10 6.82
C LEU A 147 17.82 -20.14 5.74
N TYR A 148 17.22 -19.69 4.65
CA TYR A 148 16.69 -20.54 3.60
C TYR A 148 17.25 -20.05 2.25
N THR A 149 16.36 -19.83 1.29
CA THR A 149 16.61 -19.11 0.04
C THR A 149 15.27 -18.52 -0.39
N LEU A 150 15.28 -17.35 -1.03
CA LEU A 150 14.04 -16.73 -1.52
C LEU A 150 13.30 -17.60 -2.55
N ARG A 151 13.99 -18.57 -3.15
CA ARG A 151 13.43 -19.58 -4.05
C ARG A 151 12.42 -20.53 -3.41
N LEU A 152 12.45 -20.67 -2.08
CA LEU A 152 11.52 -21.49 -1.31
C LEU A 152 10.29 -20.72 -0.82
N THR A 153 10.14 -19.45 -1.22
CA THR A 153 8.95 -18.68 -0.86
C THR A 153 7.73 -19.10 -1.70
N PRO A 154 6.50 -19.03 -1.17
CA PRO A 154 5.29 -19.22 -1.96
C PRO A 154 5.08 -18.04 -2.92
N VAL A 155 4.27 -18.24 -3.96
CA VAL A 155 3.98 -17.20 -4.98
C VAL A 155 3.46 -15.89 -4.38
N THR A 156 2.77 -15.95 -3.23
CA THR A 156 2.31 -14.78 -2.46
C THR A 156 3.43 -13.82 -2.09
N ALA A 157 4.67 -14.31 -1.90
CA ALA A 157 5.82 -13.47 -1.60
C ALA A 157 6.12 -12.45 -2.71
N VAL A 158 5.79 -12.75 -3.97
CA VAL A 158 5.87 -11.80 -5.08
C VAL A 158 4.97 -10.58 -4.80
N GLN A 159 3.72 -10.82 -4.38
CA GLN A 159 2.78 -9.73 -4.09
C GLN A 159 3.20 -8.91 -2.88
N ILE A 160 3.75 -9.57 -1.85
CA ILE A 160 4.23 -8.92 -0.64
C ILE A 160 5.41 -7.98 -0.98
N ALA A 161 6.43 -8.49 -1.69
CA ALA A 161 7.60 -7.70 -2.09
C ALA A 161 7.22 -6.55 -3.04
N TYR A 162 6.32 -6.80 -4.00
CA TYR A 162 5.82 -5.77 -4.89
C TYR A 162 5.08 -4.66 -4.14
N THR A 163 4.22 -5.04 -3.18
CA THR A 163 3.46 -4.08 -2.37
C THR A 163 4.38 -3.21 -1.53
N ALA A 164 5.40 -3.78 -0.89
CA ALA A 164 6.44 -3.02 -0.20
C ALA A 164 7.19 -2.07 -1.16
N GLY A 165 7.57 -2.57 -2.34
CA GLY A 165 8.21 -1.78 -3.38
C GLY A 165 7.39 -0.56 -3.80
N LYS A 166 6.08 -0.71 -4.03
CA LYS A 166 5.20 0.43 -4.34
C LYS A 166 5.13 1.45 -3.20
N THR A 167 5.13 1.00 -1.96
CA THR A 167 5.11 1.89 -0.78
C THR A 167 6.39 2.72 -0.68
N HIS A 168 7.55 2.10 -0.90
CA HIS A 168 8.81 2.84 -1.00
C HIS A 168 8.80 3.79 -2.20
N LEU A 169 8.30 3.36 -3.37
CA LEU A 169 8.15 4.24 -4.53
C LEU A 169 7.28 5.46 -4.22
N ALA A 170 6.14 5.27 -3.56
CA ALA A 170 5.29 6.38 -3.17
C ALA A 170 5.99 7.35 -2.21
N THR A 171 6.85 6.83 -1.31
CA THR A 171 7.70 7.65 -0.44
C THR A 171 8.77 8.43 -1.21
N ILE A 172 9.37 7.83 -2.24
CA ILE A 172 10.33 8.51 -3.14
C ILE A 172 9.64 9.68 -3.85
N LEU A 173 8.48 9.41 -4.47
CA LEU A 173 7.75 10.41 -5.27
C LEU A 173 7.16 11.54 -4.41
N ALA A 174 6.79 11.25 -3.16
CA ALA A 174 6.36 12.27 -2.21
C ALA A 174 7.51 13.20 -1.76
N GLY A 175 8.77 12.77 -1.93
CA GLY A 175 9.94 13.57 -1.60
C GLY A 175 10.21 14.74 -2.55
N GLY A 176 9.55 14.78 -3.71
CA GLY A 176 9.77 15.81 -4.73
C GLY A 176 11.13 15.69 -5.43
N PRO A 177 11.46 16.64 -6.32
CA PRO A 177 12.63 16.56 -7.19
C PRO A 177 13.98 16.65 -6.44
N ASN A 178 14.00 17.25 -5.25
CA ASN A 178 15.18 17.30 -4.39
C ASN A 178 15.09 16.19 -3.33
N PRO A 179 15.82 15.07 -3.47
CA PRO A 179 15.62 13.91 -2.64
C PRO A 179 16.12 14.14 -1.21
N SER A 180 15.17 14.19 -0.28
CA SER A 180 15.47 14.15 1.16
C SER A 180 16.19 12.85 1.57
N THR A 181 16.80 12.83 2.75
CA THR A 181 17.39 11.59 3.31
C THR A 181 16.38 10.45 3.37
N LYS A 182 15.10 10.75 3.67
CA LYS A 182 14.00 9.78 3.66
C LYS A 182 13.76 9.21 2.25
N ALA A 183 13.73 10.06 1.23
CA ALA A 183 13.55 9.62 -0.16
C ALA A 183 14.74 8.79 -0.67
N ARG A 184 15.98 9.15 -0.31
CA ARG A 184 17.17 8.35 -0.63
C ARG A 184 17.14 6.97 0.01
N LYS A 185 16.80 6.90 1.31
CA LYS A 185 16.64 5.62 2.02
C LYS A 185 15.57 4.76 1.34
N ALA A 186 14.40 5.33 1.05
CA ALA A 186 13.31 4.64 0.37
C ALA A 186 13.72 4.14 -1.03
N LYS A 187 14.60 4.87 -1.74
CA LYS A 187 15.15 4.41 -3.03
C LYS A 187 16.07 3.19 -2.87
N GLY A 188 16.91 3.15 -1.84
CA GLY A 188 17.70 1.96 -1.51
C GLY A 188 16.82 0.74 -1.18
N GLU A 189 15.83 0.93 -0.31
CA GLU A 189 14.85 -0.10 0.06
C GLU A 189 14.00 -0.57 -1.14
N PHE A 190 13.62 0.35 -2.03
CA PHE A 190 12.94 0.02 -3.29
C PHE A 190 13.79 -0.91 -4.17
N LEU A 191 15.08 -0.62 -4.30
CA LEU A 191 15.98 -1.45 -5.11
C LEU A 191 16.18 -2.83 -4.47
N GLU A 192 16.18 -2.93 -3.14
CA GLU A 192 16.18 -4.22 -2.45
C GLU A 192 14.90 -5.02 -2.74
N CYS A 193 13.71 -4.39 -2.77
CA CYS A 193 12.48 -5.06 -3.21
C CYS A 193 12.60 -5.63 -4.62
N VAL A 194 13.19 -4.87 -5.55
CA VAL A 194 13.43 -5.32 -6.94
C VAL A 194 14.37 -6.53 -6.95
N GLN A 195 15.43 -6.51 -6.14
CA GLN A 195 16.38 -7.62 -6.04
C GLN A 195 15.71 -8.89 -5.46
N ILE A 196 14.95 -8.75 -4.38
CA ILE A 196 14.13 -9.82 -3.79
C ILE A 196 13.21 -10.44 -4.85
N LEU A 197 12.49 -9.61 -5.61
CA LEU A 197 11.58 -10.08 -6.67
C LEU A 197 12.31 -10.85 -7.78
N LYS A 198 13.54 -10.44 -8.13
CA LYS A 198 14.36 -11.17 -9.11
C LYS A 198 14.80 -12.53 -8.60
N GLU A 199 15.23 -12.62 -7.33
CA GLU A 199 15.60 -13.88 -6.68
C GLU A 199 14.41 -14.84 -6.56
N ILE A 200 13.25 -14.35 -6.09
CA ILE A 200 11.98 -15.12 -6.10
C ILE A 200 11.63 -15.55 -7.53
N GLY A 201 11.96 -14.68 -8.50
CA GLY A 201 11.83 -14.89 -9.94
C GLY A 201 12.43 -16.19 -10.47
N GLU A 202 13.49 -16.69 -9.84
CA GLU A 202 14.13 -17.97 -10.20
C GLU A 202 13.20 -19.17 -10.01
N SER A 203 12.26 -19.10 -9.06
CA SER A 203 11.21 -20.11 -8.86
C SER A 203 9.89 -19.72 -9.53
N TRP A 204 9.51 -18.44 -9.46
CA TRP A 204 8.23 -17.94 -9.95
C TRP A 204 8.45 -16.87 -11.01
N ALA A 205 8.20 -17.16 -12.29
CA ALA A 205 8.44 -16.21 -13.39
C ALA A 205 7.74 -14.85 -13.19
N SER A 206 6.60 -14.82 -12.49
CA SER A 206 5.90 -13.60 -12.10
C SER A 206 6.76 -12.65 -11.26
N GLY A 207 7.74 -13.14 -10.50
CA GLY A 207 8.70 -12.33 -9.76
C GLY A 207 9.54 -11.43 -10.67
N ARG A 208 10.11 -11.98 -11.76
CA ARG A 208 10.88 -11.20 -12.75
C ARG A 208 10.02 -10.14 -13.44
N LEU A 209 8.84 -10.54 -13.93
CA LEU A 209 7.90 -9.63 -14.58
C LEU A 209 7.50 -8.47 -13.66
N THR A 210 7.25 -8.79 -12.39
CA THR A 210 6.85 -7.79 -11.39
C THR A 210 8.00 -6.87 -11.01
N ALA A 211 9.25 -7.36 -10.98
CA ALA A 211 10.44 -6.53 -10.79
C ALA A 211 10.60 -5.51 -11.91
N GLU A 212 10.49 -5.94 -13.17
CA GLU A 212 10.56 -5.06 -14.35
C GLU A 212 9.44 -4.01 -14.36
N MET A 213 8.22 -4.42 -14.00
CA MET A 213 7.09 -3.51 -13.86
C MET A 213 7.39 -2.44 -12.80
N LEU A 214 7.93 -2.84 -11.65
CA LEU A 214 8.24 -1.94 -10.56
C LEU A 214 9.31 -0.92 -10.96
N GLN A 215 10.39 -1.36 -11.63
CA GLN A 215 11.42 -0.47 -12.19
C GLN A 215 10.85 0.52 -13.21
N THR A 216 9.96 0.05 -14.09
CA THR A 216 9.27 0.89 -15.08
C THR A 216 8.45 1.98 -14.40
N LEU A 217 7.79 1.67 -13.29
CA LEU A 217 7.03 2.64 -12.50
C LEU A 217 7.92 3.71 -11.88
N LEU A 218 9.13 3.37 -11.41
CA LEU A 218 10.09 4.35 -10.89
C LEU A 218 10.50 5.35 -11.97
N VAL A 219 10.95 4.88 -13.13
CA VAL A 219 11.39 5.75 -14.24
C VAL A 219 10.26 6.68 -14.69
N ARG A 220 9.04 6.14 -14.83
CA ARG A 220 7.86 6.94 -15.18
C ARG A 220 7.52 7.97 -14.09
N GLY A 221 7.63 7.59 -12.83
CA GLY A 221 7.38 8.47 -11.68
C GLY A 221 8.36 9.62 -11.60
N GLU A 222 9.66 9.33 -11.73
CA GLU A 222 10.74 10.34 -11.73
C GLU A 222 10.57 11.32 -12.91
N LYS A 223 10.26 10.81 -14.11
CA LYS A 223 10.00 11.66 -15.28
C LYS A 223 8.85 12.63 -15.04
N ARG A 224 7.73 12.17 -14.49
CA ARG A 224 6.57 13.02 -14.18
C ARG A 224 6.89 14.07 -13.12
N MET A 225 7.67 13.69 -12.11
CA MET A 225 8.13 14.59 -11.05
C MET A 225 9.01 15.71 -11.62
N GLN A 226 9.93 15.38 -12.53
CA GLN A 226 10.78 16.37 -13.20
C GLN A 226 9.97 17.30 -14.11
N GLN A 227 9.00 16.76 -14.86
CA GLN A 227 8.11 17.56 -15.70
C GLN A 227 7.27 18.55 -14.88
N ALA A 228 6.80 18.14 -13.70
CA ALA A 228 6.06 19.02 -12.80
C ALA A 228 6.90 20.19 -12.27
N LEU A 229 8.22 19.97 -12.06
CA LEU A 229 9.14 21.04 -11.67
C LEU A 229 9.33 22.07 -12.79
N VAL A 230 9.48 21.62 -14.04
CA VAL A 230 9.67 22.50 -15.21
C VAL A 230 8.40 23.28 -15.55
N ALA A 231 7.23 22.69 -15.31
CA ALA A 231 5.92 23.31 -15.58
C ALA A 231 5.46 24.30 -14.49
N ALA A 232 6.13 24.38 -13.33
CA ALA A 232 5.78 25.33 -12.29
C ALA A 232 6.19 26.76 -12.71
N PRO A 233 5.25 27.70 -12.90
CA PRO A 233 5.61 29.06 -13.29
C PRO A 233 6.41 29.74 -12.18
N SER A 234 7.53 30.34 -12.55
CA SER A 234 8.35 31.20 -11.69
C SER A 234 7.54 32.46 -11.34
N GLN A 235 6.79 32.44 -10.23
CA GLN A 235 6.15 33.64 -9.70
C GLN A 235 7.19 34.48 -8.94
N ALA A 236 7.99 35.22 -9.70
CA ALA A 236 8.65 36.44 -9.25
C ALA A 236 8.25 37.55 -10.23
N GLY A 237 7.15 38.24 -9.93
CA GLY A 237 6.64 39.33 -10.75
C GLY A 237 5.22 39.70 -10.36
N VAL A 238 5.10 40.71 -9.49
CA VAL A 238 3.85 41.40 -9.18
C VAL A 238 3.20 41.81 -10.50
N ARG A 239 2.02 41.27 -10.82
CA ARG A 239 1.16 41.81 -11.89
C ARG A 239 -0.29 41.89 -11.40
N SER A 240 -0.81 43.10 -11.61
CA SER A 240 -2.16 43.58 -11.38
C SER A 240 -3.23 42.60 -11.86
N TYR A 241 -4.31 42.48 -11.09
CA TYR A 241 -5.48 41.66 -11.40
C TYR A 241 -6.39 42.38 -12.41
N ASP A 242 -6.61 41.77 -13.58
CA ASP A 242 -7.82 41.97 -14.40
C ASP A 242 -8.53 40.62 -14.52
N PRO A 243 -9.86 40.52 -14.30
CA PRO A 243 -10.57 39.25 -14.36
C PRO A 243 -10.98 38.87 -15.81
N PRO A 244 -10.64 37.66 -16.30
CA PRO A 244 -11.15 37.15 -17.58
C PRO A 244 -12.37 36.21 -17.43
N PRO A 245 -13.10 35.95 -18.54
CA PRO A 245 -14.46 35.43 -18.53
C PRO A 245 -14.55 33.92 -18.31
N GLY A 246 -15.77 33.45 -18.01
CA GLY A 246 -16.10 32.15 -17.43
C GLY A 246 -15.67 30.88 -18.17
N PRO A 247 -15.85 29.71 -17.51
CA PRO A 247 -15.16 28.48 -17.87
C PRO A 247 -15.79 27.75 -19.08
N PRO A 248 -14.99 27.28 -20.05
CA PRO A 248 -15.45 26.31 -21.05
C PRO A 248 -15.59 24.89 -20.46
N PRO A 249 -16.38 23.99 -21.10
CA PRO A 249 -16.77 22.71 -20.54
C PRO A 249 -15.60 21.73 -20.37
N ALA A 250 -15.58 21.04 -19.23
CA ALA A 250 -14.56 20.09 -18.84
C ALA A 250 -14.47 18.89 -19.81
N LYS A 251 -13.33 18.72 -20.47
CA LYS A 251 -12.97 17.46 -21.13
C LYS A 251 -12.74 16.39 -20.06
N ARG A 252 -13.50 15.30 -20.15
CA ARG A 252 -13.39 14.11 -19.31
C ARG A 252 -12.17 13.30 -19.77
N ASP A 253 -11.02 13.54 -19.16
CA ASP A 253 -9.90 12.60 -19.26
C ASP A 253 -10.23 11.38 -18.39
N PHE A 254 -10.72 10.33 -19.05
CA PHE A 254 -10.79 8.97 -18.51
C PHE A 254 -9.37 8.52 -18.14
N LEU A 255 -8.99 8.69 -16.87
CA LEU A 255 -7.83 8.01 -16.30
C LEU A 255 -8.16 6.53 -16.14
N LEU A 256 -7.95 5.80 -17.23
CA LEU A 256 -7.69 4.37 -17.25
C LEU A 256 -6.56 4.06 -16.26
N TYR A 257 -6.84 3.19 -15.29
CA TYR A 257 -5.81 2.38 -14.64
C TYR A 257 -6.22 0.93 -14.89
N PRO A 258 -5.35 0.11 -15.52
CA PRO A 258 -5.74 -1.22 -15.95
C PRO A 258 -5.95 -2.13 -14.75
N ASP A 259 -7.00 -2.93 -14.86
CA ASP A 259 -7.58 -3.88 -13.91
C ASP A 259 -6.67 -5.10 -13.57
N SER A 260 -5.34 -5.00 -13.68
CA SER A 260 -4.47 -6.19 -13.53
C SER A 260 -4.21 -6.60 -12.08
N VAL A 261 -4.43 -5.70 -11.10
CA VAL A 261 -4.20 -6.01 -9.68
C VAL A 261 -5.32 -6.91 -9.13
N CYS A 262 -6.56 -6.71 -9.59
CA CYS A 262 -7.70 -7.55 -9.18
C CYS A 262 -7.61 -8.97 -9.76
N SER A 263 -7.08 -9.13 -10.98
CA SER A 263 -6.99 -10.45 -11.62
C SER A 263 -5.97 -11.37 -10.94
N VAL A 264 -4.87 -10.84 -10.40
CA VAL A 264 -3.80 -11.65 -9.75
C VAL A 264 -4.12 -11.98 -8.28
N LEU A 265 -4.93 -11.14 -7.60
CA LEU A 265 -5.39 -11.41 -6.23
C LEU A 265 -6.38 -12.59 -6.15
N ILE A 266 -7.16 -12.83 -7.21
CA ILE A 266 -8.12 -13.94 -7.30
C ILE A 266 -7.41 -15.30 -7.35
N THR A 267 -6.24 -15.38 -7.99
CA THR A 267 -5.54 -16.67 -8.17
C THR A 267 -4.72 -17.09 -6.94
N ILE A 268 -4.31 -16.15 -6.06
CA ILE A 268 -3.38 -16.45 -4.96
C ILE A 268 -4.09 -16.65 -3.60
N ILE A 269 -5.32 -16.15 -3.43
CA ILE A 269 -6.09 -16.38 -2.19
C ILE A 269 -6.81 -17.75 -2.21
N PHE A 270 -6.96 -18.38 -3.39
CA PHE A 270 -7.72 -19.62 -3.58
C PHE A 270 -6.91 -20.81 -4.18
N LEU A 271 -5.58 -20.74 -4.18
CA LEU A 271 -4.68 -21.88 -4.46
C LEU A 271 -3.71 -22.07 -3.29
#